data_AF-A0A8T7D9X4-F1
#
_entry.id   AF-A0A8T7D9X4-F1
#
_cell.length_a   1.000
_cell.length_b   1.000
_cell.length_c   1.000
_cell.angle_alpha   90.00
_cell.angle_beta   90.00
_cell.angle_gamma   90.00
#
_symmetry.space_group_name_H-M   'P 1'
#
loop_
_entity.id
_entity.type
_entity.pdbx_description
1 polymer ?
#
loop_
_entity_poly.entity_id
_entity_poly.type
_entity_poly.pdbx_seq_one_letter_code
_entity_poly.pdbx_strand_id
1 'polypeptide(L)'
;PVVVTCSALKKSYREKLVRNLEGFEFVYLCGDPKTILARMRQRNNHFMPAGLLDSQIAALEPPETAIFIPIDLTTEEQVVAVIQQLQSSRY
;
A
#
# COMPACT_ATOMS: atom_id res chain seq x y z
N PRO A 1 2.30 14.99 -12.48
CA PRO A 1 2.36 13.66 -11.84
C PRO A 1 0.96 13.22 -11.41
N VAL A 2 0.68 11.92 -11.44
CA VAL A 2 -0.59 11.33 -11.01
C VAL A 2 -0.30 10.38 -9.86
N VAL A 3 -1.17 10.35 -8.86
CA VAL A 3 -1.14 9.37 -7.76
C VAL A 3 -2.42 8.54 -7.84
N VAL A 4 -2.27 7.23 -7.79
CA VAL A 4 -3.38 6.28 -7.86
C VAL A 4 -3.32 5.31 -6.69
N THR A 5 -4.49 4.90 -6.18
CA THR A 5 -4.59 3.84 -5.18
C THR A 5 -4.97 2.54 -5.87
N CYS A 6 -4.18 1.49 -5.64
CA CYS A 6 -4.45 0.15 -6.15
C CYS A 6 -3.94 -0.87 -5.13
N SER A 7 -4.70 -1.92 -4.85
CA SER A 7 -4.25 -2.98 -3.94
C SER A 7 -3.03 -3.73 -4.49
N ALA A 8 -2.97 -3.90 -5.83
CA ALA A 8 -1.84 -4.45 -6.58
C ALA A 8 -1.14 -5.63 -5.87
N LEU A 9 -1.95 -6.54 -5.29
CA LEU A 9 -1.52 -7.50 -4.28
C LEU A 9 -0.48 -8.50 -4.82
N LYS A 10 -0.65 -8.92 -6.08
CA LYS A 10 0.23 -9.88 -6.75
C LYS A 10 1.31 -9.17 -7.56
N LYS A 11 2.49 -9.79 -7.66
CA LYS A 11 3.61 -9.35 -8.52
C LYS A 11 3.16 -9.20 -9.97
N SER A 12 2.42 -10.18 -10.48
CA SER A 12 1.86 -10.14 -11.84
C SER A 12 0.89 -8.97 -12.10
N TYR A 13 0.25 -8.43 -11.06
CA TYR A 13 -0.61 -7.25 -11.19
C TYR A 13 0.24 -5.98 -11.26
N ARG A 14 1.27 -5.87 -10.41
CA ARG A 14 2.22 -4.76 -10.45
C ARG A 14 2.94 -4.67 -11.79
N GLU A 15 3.42 -5.79 -12.32
CA GLU A 15 4.07 -5.88 -13.63
C GLU A 15 3.14 -5.43 -14.78
N LYS A 16 1.85 -5.74 -14.70
CA LYS A 16 0.87 -5.28 -15.69
C LYS A 16 0.58 -3.79 -15.58
N LEU A 17 0.47 -3.25 -14.36
CA LEU A 17 0.17 -1.83 -14.13
C LEU A 17 1.24 -0.91 -14.71
N VAL A 18 2.50 -1.32 -14.60
CA VAL A 18 3.66 -0.51 -15.02
C VAL A 18 4.19 -0.91 -16.39
N ARG A 19 3.50 -1.81 -17.09
CA ARG A 19 3.85 -2.19 -18.45
C ARG A 19 3.84 -0.95 -19.33
N ASN A 20 4.99 -0.61 -19.91
CA ASN A 20 5.20 0.58 -20.74
C ASN A 20 5.13 1.92 -19.98
N LEU A 21 5.26 1.89 -18.64
CA LEU A 21 5.46 3.09 -17.84
C LEU A 21 6.92 3.22 -17.44
N GLU A 22 7.47 4.42 -17.58
CA GLU A 22 8.76 4.80 -17.03
C GLU A 22 8.56 5.83 -15.91
N GLY A 23 9.52 5.90 -14.97
CA GLY A 23 9.48 6.88 -13.87
C GLY A 23 8.31 6.68 -12.90
N PHE A 24 7.90 5.43 -12.66
CA PHE A 24 6.91 5.08 -11.65
C PHE A 24 7.59 4.67 -10.36
N GLU A 25 6.89 4.87 -9.24
CA GLU A 25 7.31 4.37 -7.93
C GLU A 25 6.13 3.67 -7.26
N PHE A 26 6.38 2.52 -6.65
CA PHE A 26 5.40 1.88 -5.78
C PHE A 26 5.57 2.37 -4.34
N VAL A 27 4.47 2.74 -3.69
CA VAL A 27 4.42 2.97 -2.25
C VAL A 27 3.61 1.84 -1.63
N TYR A 28 4.24 1.08 -0.74
CA TYR A 28 3.61 -0.04 -0.05
C TYR A 28 3.40 0.30 1.42
N LEU A 29 2.12 0.46 1.78
CA LEU A 29 1.66 0.63 3.16
C LEU A 29 1.72 -0.72 3.87
N CYS A 30 2.80 -0.99 4.60
CA CYS A 30 3.08 -2.28 5.21
C CYS A 30 2.64 -2.32 6.68
N GLY A 31 2.10 -3.45 7.13
CA GLY A 31 1.68 -3.60 8.52
C GLY A 31 1.04 -4.93 8.85
N ASP A 32 0.85 -5.16 10.14
CA ASP A 32 0.27 -6.40 10.65
C ASP A 32 -1.25 -6.49 10.37
N PRO A 33 -1.76 -7.66 9.94
CA PRO A 33 -3.20 -7.85 9.70
C PRO A 33 -4.10 -7.51 10.90
N LYS A 34 -3.63 -7.68 12.14
CA LYS A 34 -4.43 -7.36 13.33
C LYS A 34 -4.63 -5.85 13.47
N THR A 35 -3.60 -5.06 13.20
CA THR A 35 -3.69 -3.59 13.21
C THR A 35 -4.66 -3.12 12.14
N ILE A 36 -4.60 -3.69 10.93
CA ILE A 36 -5.52 -3.38 9.83
C ILE A 36 -6.96 -3.70 10.24
N LEU A 37 -7.20 -4.90 10.76
CA LEU A 37 -8.53 -5.34 11.21
C LEU A 37 -9.10 -4.42 12.31
N ALA A 38 -8.27 -4.05 13.30
CA ALA A 38 -8.68 -3.16 14.37
C ALA A 38 -9.12 -1.78 13.83
N ARG A 39 -8.33 -1.20 12.91
CA ARG A 39 -8.67 0.08 12.27
C ARG A 39 -9.91 0.00 11.39
N MET A 40 -10.10 -1.10 10.66
CA MET A 40 -11.30 -1.28 9.85
C MET A 40 -12.56 -1.37 10.72
N ARG A 41 -12.51 -2.07 11.86
CA ARG A 41 -13.62 -2.18 12.81
C ARG A 41 -14.02 -0.87 13.46
N GLN A 42 -13.09 0.07 13.61
CA GLN A 42 -13.36 1.39 14.18
C GLN A 42 -14.06 2.34 13.18
N ARG A 43 -14.05 2.03 11.88
CA ARG A 43 -14.71 2.86 10.86
C ARG A 43 -16.22 2.60 10.86
N ASN A 44 -16.98 3.57 11.35
CA ASN A 44 -18.43 3.59 11.19
C ASN A 44 -18.81 3.63 9.69
N ASN A 45 -19.90 2.98 9.30
CA ASN A 45 -20.47 2.94 7.93
C ASN A 45 -19.77 2.09 6.84
N HIS A 46 -18.75 1.30 7.14
CA HIS A 46 -18.18 0.37 6.14
C HIS A 46 -18.57 -1.08 6.47
N PHE A 47 -19.53 -1.63 5.73
CA PHE A 47 -19.88 -3.05 5.78
C PHE A 47 -18.68 -3.88 5.28
N MET A 48 -17.98 -4.53 6.20
CA MET A 48 -16.91 -5.48 5.87
C MET A 48 -17.48 -6.90 5.87
N PRO A 49 -17.48 -7.61 4.73
CA PRO A 49 -17.55 -9.05 4.77
C PRO A 49 -16.29 -9.56 5.48
N ALA A 50 -16.45 -10.40 6.51
CA ALA A 50 -15.36 -10.89 7.35
C ALA A 50 -14.19 -11.49 6.56
N GLY A 51 -14.47 -12.12 5.40
CA GLY A 51 -13.45 -12.76 4.57
C GLY A 51 -12.66 -11.84 3.63
N LEU A 52 -12.99 -10.55 3.51
CA LEU A 52 -12.31 -9.68 2.54
C LEU A 52 -10.84 -9.45 2.93
N LEU A 53 -10.58 -9.11 4.19
CA LEU A 53 -9.21 -8.90 4.67
C LEU A 53 -8.38 -10.17 4.53
N ASP A 54 -8.92 -11.32 4.95
CA ASP A 54 -8.25 -12.62 4.85
C ASP A 54 -7.86 -12.95 3.40
N SER A 55 -8.79 -12.73 2.46
CA SER A 55 -8.50 -12.95 1.03
C SER A 55 -7.43 -12.02 0.48
N GLN A 56 -7.35 -10.77 0.97
CA GLN A 56 -6.32 -9.82 0.55
C GLN A 56 -4.95 -10.19 1.11
N ILE A 57 -4.88 -10.56 2.39
CA ILE A 57 -3.63 -11.01 3.01
C ILE A 57 -3.13 -12.30 2.35
N ALA A 58 -4.02 -13.25 2.07
CA ALA A 58 -3.66 -14.49 1.37
C ALA A 58 -3.15 -14.25 -0.06
N ALA A 59 -3.65 -13.21 -0.73
CA ALA A 59 -3.24 -12.85 -2.09
C ALA A 59 -2.02 -11.90 -2.16
N LEU A 60 -1.59 -11.35 -1.01
CA LEU A 60 -0.51 -10.39 -0.94
C LEU A 60 0.84 -11.07 -1.16
N GLU A 61 1.49 -10.70 -2.25
CA GLU A 61 2.90 -10.97 -2.51
C GLU A 61 3.63 -9.63 -2.26
N PRO A 62 4.35 -9.46 -1.13
CA PRO A 62 5.03 -8.21 -0.83
C PRO A 62 5.95 -7.77 -1.99
N PRO A 63 5.95 -6.49 -2.39
CA PRO A 63 6.82 -6.01 -3.45
C PRO A 63 8.29 -6.11 -3.04
N GLU A 64 9.17 -6.48 -3.96
CA GLU A 64 10.63 -6.48 -3.74
C GLU A 64 11.21 -5.06 -3.83
N THR A 65 10.62 -4.21 -4.67
CA THR A 65 11.05 -2.83 -4.91
C THR A 65 9.86 -1.89 -4.76
N ALA A 66 9.84 -1.16 -3.65
CA ALA A 66 8.86 -0.14 -3.32
C ALA A 66 9.38 0.73 -2.19
N ILE A 67 8.78 1.90 -2.00
CA ILE A 67 8.88 2.68 -0.76
C ILE A 67 8.00 2.01 0.29
N PHE A 68 8.61 1.52 1.37
CA PHE A 68 7.91 0.86 2.48
C PHE A 68 7.52 1.88 3.54
N ILE A 69 6.24 1.94 3.86
CA ILE A 69 5.69 2.89 4.82
C ILE A 69 4.88 2.13 5.87
N PRO A 70 5.34 2.10 7.13
CA PRO A 70 4.62 1.43 8.21
C PRO A 70 3.26 2.09 8.44
N ILE A 71 2.21 1.28 8.51
CA ILE A 71 0.88 1.79 8.82
C ILE A 71 0.78 2.32 10.25
N ASP A 72 1.66 1.91 11.16
CA ASP A 72 1.61 2.29 12.59
C ASP A 72 1.85 3.79 12.82
N LEU A 73 2.46 4.47 11.84
CA LEU A 73 2.60 5.92 11.81
C LEU A 73 1.24 6.63 11.65
N THR A 74 1.17 7.88 12.08
CA THR A 74 0.06 8.78 11.74
C THR A 74 0.03 9.06 10.23
N THR A 75 -1.11 9.48 9.71
CA THR A 75 -1.25 9.80 8.28
C THR A 75 -0.25 10.88 7.85
N GLU A 76 -0.06 11.89 8.69
CA GLU A 76 0.87 13.00 8.45
C GLU A 76 2.32 12.51 8.37
N GLU A 77 2.74 11.65 9.31
CA GLU A 77 4.07 11.04 9.30
C GLU A 77 4.29 10.14 8.07
N GLN A 78 3.29 9.36 7.66
CA GLN A 78 3.34 8.55 6.45
C GLN A 78 3.55 9.42 5.21
N VAL A 79 2.81 10.52 5.09
CA VAL A 79 2.93 11.45 3.96
C VAL A 79 4.33 12.07 3.90
N VAL A 80 4.85 12.54 5.04
CA VAL A 80 6.21 13.11 5.12
C VAL A 80 7.25 12.08 4.69
N ALA A 81 7.15 10.84 5.20
CA ALA A 81 8.09 9.78 4.88
C ALA A 81 8.07 9.41 3.38
N VAL A 82 6.89 9.33 2.76
CA VAL A 82 6.75 9.09 1.32
C VAL A 82 7.41 10.20 0.50
N ILE A 83 7.14 11.47 0.83
CA ILE A 83 7.68 12.61 0.10
C ILE A 83 9.21 12.63 0.17
N GLN A 84 9.78 12.38 1.37
CA GLN A 84 11.23 12.34 1.54
C GLN A 84 11.88 11.24 0.70
N GLN A 85 11.34 10.03 0.71
CA GLN A 85 11.89 8.91 -0.05
C GLN A 85 11.78 9.14 -1.57
N LEU A 86 10.64 9.68 -2.05
CA LEU A 86 10.47 10.02 -3.47
C LEU A 86 11.45 11.09 -3.96
N GLN A 87 11.88 12.00 -3.08
CA GLN A 87 12.89 13.00 -3.42
C GLN A 87 14.30 12.39 -3.47
N SER A 88 14.60 11.43 -2.59
CA SER A 88 15.89 10.73 -2.57
C SER A 88 16.08 9.78 -3.76
N SER A 89 15.01 9.12 -4.24
CA SER A 89 15.08 8.22 -5.40
C SER A 89 15.21 8.93 -6.76
N ARG A 90 15.05 10.27 -6.80
CA ARG A 90 15.14 11.07 -8.04
C ARG A 90 16.55 11.58 -8.36
N TYR A 91 17.54 11.24 -7.55
CA TYR A 91 18.97 11.54 -7.74
C TYR A 91 19.75 10.25 -7.91
#